data_AF-A0A385H8K1-F1
#
_entry.id   AF-A0A385H8K1-F1
#
_cell.length_a   1.000
_cell.length_b   1.000
_cell.length_c   1.000
_cell.angle_alpha   90.00
_cell.angle_beta   90.00
_cell.angle_gamma   90.00
#
_symmetry.space_group_name_H-M   'P 1'
#
loop_
_entity.id
_entity.type
_entity.pdbx_description
1 polymer ?
#
loop_
_entity_poly.entity_id
_entity_poly.type
_entity_poly.pdbx_seq_one_letter_code
_entity_poly.pdbx_strand_id
1 'polypeptide(L)'
;SVDSAANASIINRDMSAYLSAVSDNFAERICSQVPKGSNCSASVSAYMSRCAKQDCLTLQSLKYPLEAKYQPLTLPDPYQLEAAFILFKESDANPANSAEKRFWMRFRRGKNHSYFHDLVFNLLEKNVTRDADATDIENFASKYLYMTTLYYKTYTNVDEFGASFFNKLSFTTGLFGWGIKRA
;
A
#
# COMPACT_ATOMS: atom_id res chain seq x y z
N SER A 1 1.40 11.16 14.09
CA SER A 1 0.87 10.85 15.43
C SER A 1 1.75 9.75 16.02
N VAL A 2 2.01 9.73 17.32
CA VAL A 2 2.85 8.71 18.00
C VAL A 2 2.40 7.25 17.68
N ASP A 3 1.17 7.07 17.22
CA ASP A 3 0.62 5.77 16.76
C ASP A 3 1.06 5.33 15.34
N SER A 4 1.41 6.23 14.41
CA SER A 4 1.70 5.83 13.02
C SER A 4 3.04 5.11 12.88
N ALA A 5 4.10 5.63 13.51
CA ALA A 5 5.43 5.01 13.48
C ALA A 5 5.45 3.63 14.18
N ALA A 6 4.74 3.49 15.30
CA ALA A 6 4.60 2.21 15.99
C ALA A 6 3.85 1.18 15.12
N ASN A 7 2.75 1.60 14.48
CA ASN A 7 2.02 0.74 13.55
C ASN A 7 2.87 0.34 12.34
N ALA A 8 3.62 1.28 11.75
CA ALA A 8 4.54 1.01 10.64
C ALA A 8 5.60 -0.04 11.01
N SER A 9 6.19 0.08 12.20
CA SER A 9 7.19 -0.87 12.70
C SER A 9 6.61 -2.28 12.86
N ILE A 10 5.39 -2.41 13.43
CA ILE A 10 4.72 -3.70 13.56
C ILE A 10 4.44 -4.33 12.20
N ILE A 11 3.90 -3.55 11.25
CA ILE A 11 3.59 -4.04 9.89
C ILE A 11 4.87 -4.52 9.20
N ASN A 12 5.93 -3.70 9.20
CA ASN A 12 7.21 -4.06 8.59
C ASN A 12 7.80 -5.34 9.21
N ARG A 13 7.81 -5.43 10.55
CA ARG A 13 8.34 -6.60 11.25
C ARG A 13 7.57 -7.86 10.88
N ASP A 14 6.24 -7.83 10.99
CA ASP A 14 5.40 -9.01 10.80
C ASP A 14 5.39 -9.46 9.32
N MET A 15 5.39 -8.51 8.36
CA MET A 15 5.56 -8.82 6.93
C MET A 15 6.94 -9.39 6.60
N SER A 16 8.01 -8.81 7.16
CA SER A 16 9.38 -9.30 6.98
C SER A 16 9.57 -10.70 7.57
N ALA A 17 8.97 -10.97 8.73
CA ALA A 17 9.00 -12.28 9.37
C ALA A 17 8.29 -13.34 8.49
N TYR A 18 7.11 -12.99 7.96
CA TYR A 18 6.40 -13.87 7.03
C TYR A 18 7.21 -14.12 5.76
N LEU A 19 7.76 -13.07 5.14
CA LEU A 19 8.60 -13.19 3.94
C LEU A 19 9.78 -14.14 4.16
N SER A 20 10.41 -14.10 5.34
CA SER A 20 11.53 -14.98 5.71
C SER A 20 11.10 -16.46 5.82
N ALA A 21 9.81 -16.73 6.06
CA ALA A 21 9.26 -18.07 6.20
C ALA A 21 8.76 -18.69 4.88
N VAL A 22 8.37 -17.88 3.88
CA VAL A 22 7.63 -18.37 2.70
C VAL A 22 8.45 -18.62 1.43
N SER A 23 9.75 -18.85 1.59
CA SER A 23 10.71 -19.29 0.56
C SER A 23 10.98 -18.30 -0.58
N ASP A 24 12.08 -18.56 -1.30
CA ASP A 24 12.54 -17.77 -2.46
C ASP A 24 11.52 -17.75 -3.63
N ASN A 25 10.53 -18.66 -3.62
CA ASN A 25 9.52 -18.78 -4.68
C ASN A 25 8.40 -17.74 -4.58
N PHE A 26 8.41 -16.85 -3.59
CA PHE A 26 7.40 -15.79 -3.47
C PHE A 26 7.32 -14.93 -4.75
N ALA A 27 8.45 -14.55 -5.34
CA ALA A 27 8.47 -13.78 -6.58
C ALA A 27 7.83 -14.53 -7.75
N GLU A 28 8.10 -15.84 -7.87
CA GLU A 28 7.49 -16.68 -8.89
C GLU A 28 5.96 -16.75 -8.74
N ARG A 29 5.47 -16.89 -7.50
CA ARG A 29 4.03 -16.89 -7.21
C ARG A 29 3.35 -15.62 -7.71
N ILE A 30 3.93 -14.45 -7.40
CA ILE A 30 3.40 -13.14 -7.83
C ILE A 30 3.44 -13.00 -9.37
N CYS A 31 4.53 -13.44 -9.99
CA CYS A 31 4.77 -13.22 -11.42
C CYS A 31 4.21 -14.31 -12.33
N SER A 32 3.64 -15.39 -11.79
CA SER A 32 3.17 -16.57 -12.53
C SER A 32 2.16 -16.27 -13.65
N GLN A 33 1.31 -15.25 -13.46
CA GLN A 33 0.28 -14.83 -14.43
C GLN A 33 0.68 -13.61 -15.26
N VAL A 34 1.91 -13.11 -15.09
CA VAL A 34 2.39 -11.92 -15.79
C VAL A 34 3.07 -12.33 -17.11
N PRO A 35 2.89 -11.56 -18.21
CA PRO A 35 3.55 -11.86 -19.47
C PRO A 35 5.06 -12.09 -19.35
N LYS A 36 5.55 -13.12 -20.05
CA LYS A 36 7.00 -13.39 -20.17
C LYS A 36 7.69 -12.20 -20.81
N GLY A 37 8.81 -11.77 -20.23
CA GLY A 37 9.54 -10.56 -20.64
C GLY A 37 9.15 -9.29 -19.89
N SER A 38 8.16 -9.34 -18.98
CA SER A 38 7.90 -8.24 -18.03
C SER A 38 9.05 -8.08 -17.03
N ASN A 39 9.13 -6.90 -16.41
CA ASN A 39 10.05 -6.62 -15.30
C ASN A 39 9.56 -7.12 -13.93
N CYS A 40 8.51 -7.97 -13.88
CA CYS A 40 7.88 -8.41 -12.63
C CYS A 40 8.88 -9.04 -11.65
N SER A 41 9.65 -10.05 -12.10
CA SER A 41 10.58 -10.78 -11.22
C SER A 41 11.63 -9.84 -10.61
N ALA A 42 12.20 -8.95 -11.42
CA ALA A 42 13.16 -7.95 -10.94
C ALA A 42 12.53 -6.97 -9.93
N SER A 43 11.32 -6.48 -10.23
CA SER A 43 10.62 -5.53 -9.38
C SER A 43 10.22 -6.14 -8.04
N VAL A 44 9.64 -7.35 -8.05
CA VAL A 44 9.26 -8.07 -6.81
C VAL A 44 10.48 -8.44 -6.00
N SER A 45 11.57 -8.91 -6.64
CA SER A 45 12.83 -9.23 -5.93
C SER A 45 13.44 -8.00 -5.26
N ALA A 46 13.42 -6.84 -5.92
CA ALA A 46 13.89 -5.59 -5.35
C ALA A 46 13.05 -5.18 -4.12
N TYR A 47 11.73 -5.37 -4.19
CA TYR A 47 10.84 -5.15 -3.05
C TYR A 47 11.10 -6.13 -1.91
N MET A 48 11.22 -7.43 -2.18
CA MET A 48 11.53 -8.46 -1.18
C MET A 48 12.84 -8.16 -0.45
N SER A 49 13.88 -7.75 -1.17
CA SER A 49 15.18 -7.40 -0.59
C SER A 49 15.10 -6.23 0.40
N ARG A 50 14.23 -5.24 0.12
CA ARG A 50 13.95 -4.14 1.06
C ARG A 50 13.10 -4.63 2.24
N CYS A 51 12.04 -5.39 1.97
CA CYS A 51 11.15 -5.89 3.01
C CYS A 51 11.89 -6.81 4.01
N ALA A 52 12.83 -7.64 3.55
CA ALA A 52 13.70 -8.45 4.40
C ALA A 52 14.56 -7.63 5.38
N LYS A 53 14.78 -6.34 5.08
CA LYS A 53 15.44 -5.35 5.95
C LYS A 53 14.44 -4.49 6.71
N GLN A 54 13.22 -5.01 6.92
CA GLN A 54 12.10 -4.32 7.56
C GLN A 54 11.63 -3.05 6.84
N ASP A 55 11.84 -2.97 5.52
CA ASP A 55 11.31 -1.90 4.67
C ASP A 55 10.24 -2.42 3.70
N CYS A 56 9.12 -2.91 4.25
CA CYS A 56 8.02 -3.50 3.49
C CYS A 56 6.98 -2.47 3.01
N LEU A 57 7.06 -1.24 3.53
CA LEU A 57 6.11 -0.15 3.23
C LEU A 57 6.61 0.81 2.13
N THR A 58 7.82 0.61 1.61
CA THR A 58 8.35 1.41 0.48
C THR A 58 8.09 0.73 -0.85
N LEU A 59 7.30 1.38 -1.68
CA LEU A 59 7.04 1.00 -3.06
C LEU A 59 7.89 1.88 -3.98
N GLN A 60 8.49 1.26 -4.98
CA GLN A 60 9.05 2.02 -6.09
C GLN A 60 7.93 2.79 -6.78
N SER A 61 8.17 4.07 -7.06
CA SER A 61 7.24 4.88 -7.85
C SER A 61 7.71 4.93 -9.30
N LEU A 62 6.77 4.82 -10.23
CA LEU A 62 6.99 4.87 -11.66
C LEU A 62 6.36 6.14 -12.23
N LYS A 63 7.08 6.79 -13.16
CA LYS A 63 6.56 7.94 -13.89
C LYS A 63 5.89 7.50 -15.20
N TYR A 64 4.69 8.01 -15.45
CA TYR A 64 3.86 7.69 -16.60
C TYR A 64 3.56 8.92 -17.46
N PRO A 65 3.37 8.73 -18.78
CA PRO A 65 3.49 7.46 -19.51
C PRO A 65 4.93 6.96 -19.61
N LEU A 66 5.13 5.65 -19.57
CA LEU A 66 6.47 5.05 -19.61
C LEU A 66 7.20 5.47 -20.89
N GLU A 67 8.52 5.69 -20.78
CA GLU A 67 9.44 6.01 -21.88
C GLU A 67 9.18 7.33 -22.63
N ALA A 68 8.18 8.11 -22.22
CA ALA A 68 7.95 9.45 -22.74
C ALA A 68 8.90 10.48 -22.10
N LYS A 69 9.23 11.54 -22.85
CA LYS A 69 10.02 12.67 -22.33
C LYS A 69 9.28 13.43 -21.22
N TYR A 70 7.96 13.54 -21.33
CA TYR A 70 7.10 14.22 -20.36
C TYR A 70 6.23 13.19 -19.65
N GLN A 71 6.42 13.07 -18.34
CA GLN A 71 5.81 12.03 -17.51
C GLN A 71 5.24 12.64 -16.23
N PRO A 72 4.06 13.29 -16.31
CA PRO A 72 3.52 14.08 -15.20
C PRO A 72 2.93 13.24 -14.07
N LEU A 73 2.76 11.93 -14.27
CA LEU A 73 2.04 11.06 -13.35
C LEU A 73 2.99 10.13 -12.60
N THR A 74 2.92 10.14 -11.28
CA THR A 74 3.66 9.21 -10.42
C THR A 74 2.70 8.19 -9.80
N LEU A 75 2.95 6.90 -10.04
CA LEU A 75 2.12 5.79 -9.55
C LEU A 75 3.01 4.71 -8.90
N PRO A 76 2.47 3.87 -7.99
CA PRO A 76 3.23 2.75 -7.46
C PRO A 76 3.59 1.76 -8.56
N ASP A 77 4.76 1.13 -8.46
CA ASP A 77 5.07 -0.07 -9.24
C ASP A 77 4.00 -1.14 -8.96
N PRO A 78 3.30 -1.63 -9.99
CA PRO A 78 2.15 -2.50 -9.81
C PRO A 78 2.52 -3.87 -9.22
N TYR A 79 3.73 -4.36 -9.49
CA TYR A 79 4.19 -5.66 -9.00
C TYR A 79 4.62 -5.60 -7.54
N GLN A 80 5.31 -4.52 -7.14
CA GLN A 80 5.64 -4.29 -5.72
C GLN A 80 4.40 -4.02 -4.90
N LEU A 81 3.44 -3.29 -5.46
CA LEU A 81 2.15 -3.08 -4.82
C LEU A 81 1.42 -4.42 -4.57
N GLU A 82 1.40 -5.30 -5.57
CA GLU A 82 0.78 -6.62 -5.41
C GLU A 82 1.51 -7.47 -4.36
N ALA A 83 2.84 -7.50 -4.42
CA ALA A 83 3.67 -8.19 -3.43
C ALA A 83 3.39 -7.69 -2.00
N ALA A 84 3.26 -6.38 -1.80
CA ALA A 84 2.97 -5.80 -0.50
C ALA A 84 1.60 -6.20 0.04
N PHE A 85 0.57 -6.23 -0.81
CA PHE A 85 -0.77 -6.64 -0.42
C PHE A 85 -0.83 -8.13 -0.07
N ILE A 86 -0.18 -9.00 -0.85
CA ILE A 86 -0.13 -10.43 -0.57
C ILE A 86 0.67 -10.73 0.70
N LEU A 87 1.85 -10.10 0.88
CA LEU A 87 2.61 -10.25 2.12
C LEU A 87 1.80 -9.79 3.33
N PHE A 88 1.17 -8.62 3.26
CA PHE A 88 0.35 -8.13 4.36
C PHE A 88 -0.77 -9.12 4.67
N LYS A 89 -1.55 -9.51 3.65
CA LYS A 89 -2.71 -10.38 3.77
C LYS A 89 -2.38 -11.70 4.46
N GLU A 90 -1.22 -12.28 4.17
CA GLU A 90 -0.81 -13.59 4.68
C GLU A 90 0.04 -13.52 5.97
N SER A 91 0.62 -12.36 6.28
CA SER A 91 1.41 -12.15 7.50
C SER A 91 0.56 -11.94 8.75
N ASP A 92 1.22 -11.98 9.92
CA ASP A 92 0.63 -11.61 11.20
C ASP A 92 0.28 -10.11 11.31
N ALA A 93 0.74 -9.28 10.37
CA ALA A 93 0.38 -7.86 10.32
C ALA A 93 -1.12 -7.68 10.02
N ASN A 94 -1.72 -8.61 9.25
CA ASN A 94 -3.13 -8.62 8.98
C ASN A 94 -3.89 -9.20 10.18
N PRO A 95 -4.69 -8.38 10.88
CA PRO A 95 -5.41 -8.86 12.05
C PRO A 95 -6.36 -10.01 11.73
N ALA A 96 -6.79 -10.17 10.47
CA ALA A 96 -7.65 -11.28 10.03
C ALA A 96 -7.08 -12.66 10.37
N ASN A 97 -5.76 -12.78 10.46
CA ASN A 97 -5.06 -14.05 10.68
C ASN A 97 -4.98 -14.46 12.15
N SER A 98 -5.42 -13.61 13.08
CA SER A 98 -5.46 -13.90 14.52
C SER A 98 -6.83 -13.57 15.12
N ALA A 99 -7.45 -14.53 15.78
CA ALA A 99 -8.75 -14.32 16.45
C ALA A 99 -8.68 -13.21 17.50
N GLU A 100 -7.59 -13.15 18.27
CA GLU A 100 -7.31 -12.11 19.24
C GLU A 100 -7.15 -10.73 18.57
N LYS A 101 -6.31 -10.62 17.53
CA LYS A 101 -6.10 -9.35 16.81
C LYS A 101 -7.40 -8.87 16.14
N ARG A 102 -8.20 -9.77 15.55
CA ARG A 102 -9.54 -9.46 15.02
C ARG A 102 -10.45 -8.90 16.10
N PHE A 103 -10.51 -9.53 17.27
CA PHE A 103 -11.35 -9.10 18.38
C PHE A 103 -10.96 -7.69 18.85
N TRP A 104 -9.68 -7.48 19.17
CA TRP A 104 -9.19 -6.19 19.66
C TRP A 104 -9.37 -5.05 18.66
N MET A 105 -9.18 -5.30 17.37
CA MET A 105 -9.41 -4.28 16.36
C MET A 105 -10.89 -3.94 16.23
N ARG A 106 -11.78 -4.93 16.20
CA ARG A 106 -13.25 -4.67 16.17
C ARG A 106 -13.71 -3.93 17.41
N PHE A 107 -13.13 -4.23 18.57
CA PHE A 107 -13.41 -3.55 19.83
C PHE A 107 -12.94 -2.09 19.81
N ARG A 108 -11.68 -1.83 19.43
CA ARG A 108 -11.08 -0.48 19.48
C ARG A 108 -11.51 0.44 18.34
N ARG A 109 -11.77 -0.12 17.14
CA ARG A 109 -11.98 0.66 15.91
C ARG A 109 -13.36 0.45 15.27
N GLY A 110 -14.18 -0.41 15.86
CA GLY A 110 -15.52 -0.75 15.39
C GLY A 110 -15.53 -1.82 14.30
N LYS A 111 -16.73 -2.36 14.03
CA LYS A 111 -16.96 -3.48 13.10
C LYS A 111 -16.65 -3.15 11.62
N ASN A 112 -16.56 -1.87 11.28
CA ASN A 112 -16.45 -1.37 9.91
C ASN A 112 -15.00 -0.99 9.51
N HIS A 113 -14.02 -1.30 10.35
CA HIS A 113 -12.62 -0.99 10.06
C HIS A 113 -12.02 -2.06 9.16
N SER A 114 -11.61 -1.69 7.95
CA SER A 114 -10.93 -2.61 7.03
C SER A 114 -9.61 -3.09 7.65
N TYR A 115 -9.34 -4.38 7.49
CA TYR A 115 -8.06 -4.97 7.90
C TYR A 115 -6.86 -4.36 7.17
N PHE A 116 -7.08 -3.79 5.98
CA PHE A 116 -6.05 -3.13 5.18
C PHE A 116 -5.86 -1.65 5.51
N HIS A 117 -6.67 -1.05 6.39
CA HIS A 117 -6.62 0.39 6.64
C HIS A 117 -5.21 0.86 7.04
N ASP A 118 -4.58 0.18 7.98
CA ASP A 118 -3.25 0.59 8.47
C ASP A 118 -2.17 0.37 7.42
N LEU A 119 -2.27 -0.70 6.61
CA LEU A 119 -1.37 -0.89 5.47
C LEU A 119 -1.49 0.28 4.50
N VAL A 120 -2.71 0.59 4.04
CA VAL A 120 -2.97 1.63 3.04
C VAL A 120 -2.53 2.99 3.55
N PHE A 121 -2.86 3.32 4.80
CA PHE A 121 -2.46 4.59 5.41
C PHE A 121 -0.93 4.75 5.43
N ASN A 122 -0.19 3.71 5.86
CA ASN A 122 1.27 3.76 5.90
C ASN A 122 1.90 3.76 4.49
N LEU A 123 1.32 3.04 3.52
CA LEU A 123 1.76 3.12 2.13
C LEU A 123 1.56 4.53 1.56
N LEU A 124 0.45 5.19 1.87
CA LEU A 124 0.20 6.57 1.46
C LEU A 124 1.17 7.55 2.11
N GLU A 125 1.33 7.47 3.44
CA GLU A 125 2.22 8.34 4.19
C GLU A 125 3.67 8.24 3.70
N LYS A 126 4.12 7.03 3.33
CA LYS A 126 5.51 6.80 2.92
C LYS A 126 5.81 7.09 1.45
N ASN A 127 4.84 6.88 0.55
CA ASN A 127 5.13 6.88 -0.89
C ASN A 127 4.51 8.04 -1.67
N VAL A 128 3.52 8.74 -1.10
CA VAL A 128 2.94 9.92 -1.76
C VAL A 128 3.80 11.15 -1.46
N THR A 129 4.73 11.42 -2.36
CA THR A 129 5.64 12.58 -2.27
C THR A 129 5.26 13.66 -3.29
N ARG A 130 5.60 14.91 -2.98
CA ARG A 130 5.50 16.04 -3.92
C ARG A 130 6.76 16.06 -4.79
N ASP A 131 6.59 16.16 -6.11
CA ASP A 131 7.67 16.42 -7.04
C ASP A 131 7.91 17.94 -7.09
N ALA A 132 9.14 18.37 -6.78
CA ALA A 132 9.51 19.78 -6.71
C ALA A 132 9.52 20.44 -8.10
N ASP A 133 9.72 19.65 -9.15
CA ASP A 133 9.82 20.13 -10.53
C ASP A 133 8.45 20.11 -11.25
N ALA A 134 7.42 19.54 -10.62
CA ALA A 134 6.08 19.48 -11.16
C ALA A 134 5.21 20.66 -10.70
N THR A 135 4.27 21.07 -11.55
CA THR A 135 3.23 22.04 -11.22
C THR A 135 2.32 21.53 -10.09
N ASP A 136 1.59 22.43 -9.43
CA ASP A 136 0.63 22.05 -8.39
C ASP A 136 -0.47 21.11 -8.91
N ILE A 137 -0.90 21.29 -10.17
CA ILE A 137 -1.93 20.47 -10.81
C ILE A 137 -1.40 19.06 -11.06
N GLU A 138 -0.16 18.92 -11.57
CA GLU A 138 0.47 17.62 -11.80
C GLU A 138 0.72 16.88 -10.48
N ASN A 139 1.17 17.59 -9.45
CA ASN A 139 1.32 17.04 -8.11
C ASN A 139 -0.02 16.57 -7.52
N PHE A 140 -1.08 17.36 -7.68
CA PHE A 140 -2.43 16.96 -7.28
C PHE A 140 -2.89 15.71 -8.03
N ALA A 141 -2.75 15.69 -9.36
CA ALA A 141 -3.14 14.57 -10.20
C ALA A 141 -2.38 13.29 -9.84
N SER A 142 -1.06 13.37 -9.68
CA SER A 142 -0.22 12.25 -9.24
C SER A 142 -0.68 11.71 -7.89
N LYS A 143 -0.85 12.58 -6.90
CA LYS A 143 -1.32 12.21 -5.56
C LYS A 143 -2.70 11.55 -5.60
N TYR A 144 -3.62 12.13 -6.36
CA TYR A 144 -4.97 11.61 -6.52
C TYR A 144 -4.97 10.21 -7.13
N LEU A 145 -4.23 10.02 -8.22
CA LEU A 145 -4.19 8.74 -8.91
C LEU A 145 -3.46 7.69 -8.08
N TYR A 146 -2.36 8.04 -7.41
CA TYR A 146 -1.66 7.15 -6.48
C TYR A 146 -2.61 6.65 -5.37
N MET A 147 -3.34 7.57 -4.73
CA MET A 147 -4.35 7.25 -3.73
C MET A 147 -5.42 6.31 -4.30
N THR A 148 -5.94 6.64 -5.47
CA THR A 148 -6.98 5.85 -6.16
C THR A 148 -6.48 4.44 -6.47
N THR A 149 -5.24 4.27 -6.91
CA THR A 149 -4.64 2.97 -7.19
C THR A 149 -4.58 2.09 -5.94
N LEU A 150 -4.12 2.63 -4.79
CA LEU A 150 -4.10 1.88 -3.53
C LEU A 150 -5.51 1.50 -3.06
N TYR A 151 -6.48 2.40 -3.22
CA TYR A 151 -7.86 2.13 -2.84
C TYR A 151 -8.53 1.10 -3.74
N TYR A 152 -8.31 1.17 -5.05
CA TYR A 152 -8.78 0.15 -5.99
C TYR A 152 -8.17 -1.21 -5.67
N LYS A 153 -6.87 -1.26 -5.35
CA LYS A 153 -6.22 -2.51 -4.93
C LYS A 153 -6.81 -3.07 -3.64
N THR A 154 -7.15 -2.19 -2.70
CA THR A 154 -7.82 -2.59 -1.46
C THR A 154 -9.22 -3.11 -1.73
N TYR A 155 -9.99 -2.44 -2.59
CA TYR A 155 -11.34 -2.88 -3.00
C TYR A 155 -11.35 -4.32 -3.52
N THR A 156 -10.40 -4.64 -4.39
CA THR A 156 -10.28 -5.98 -5.00
C THR A 156 -9.76 -7.06 -4.03
N ASN A 157 -9.30 -6.67 -2.83
CA ASN A 157 -8.75 -7.58 -1.81
C ASN A 157 -9.63 -7.74 -0.57
N VAL A 158 -10.69 -6.94 -0.43
CA VAL A 158 -11.65 -7.04 0.68
C VAL A 158 -12.90 -7.78 0.19
N ASP A 159 -13.36 -8.81 0.90
CA ASP A 159 -14.62 -9.50 0.59
C ASP A 159 -15.82 -8.53 0.67
N GLU A 160 -16.99 -8.92 0.14
CA GLU A 160 -18.23 -8.11 -0.09
C GLU A 160 -18.67 -7.14 1.05
N PHE A 161 -18.15 -7.28 2.27
CA PHE A 161 -18.39 -6.37 3.40
C PHE A 161 -17.49 -5.11 3.45
N GLY A 162 -16.56 -4.93 2.51
CA GLY A 162 -15.59 -3.83 2.47
C GLY A 162 -16.13 -2.43 2.15
N ALA A 163 -17.40 -2.30 1.76
CA ALA A 163 -17.98 -1.03 1.29
C ALA A 163 -17.90 0.12 2.33
N SER A 164 -17.85 -0.20 3.64
CA SER A 164 -17.78 0.83 4.69
C SER A 164 -16.39 1.49 4.87
N PHE A 165 -15.32 0.93 4.29
CA PHE A 165 -13.98 1.53 4.23
C PHE A 165 -14.00 2.85 3.44
N PHE A 166 -14.70 2.85 2.31
CA PHE A 166 -14.84 4.02 1.43
C PHE A 166 -15.63 5.15 2.09
N ASN A 167 -16.55 4.83 3.00
CA ASN A 167 -17.36 5.82 3.71
C ASN A 167 -16.59 6.52 4.85
N LYS A 168 -15.53 5.92 5.39
CA LYS A 168 -14.77 6.46 6.53
C LYS A 168 -13.41 7.05 6.17
N LEU A 169 -12.90 6.75 4.98
CA LEU A 169 -11.71 7.41 4.48
C LEU A 169 -12.09 8.80 3.99
N SER A 170 -11.60 9.78 4.73
CA SER A 170 -11.66 11.18 4.36
C SER A 170 -10.75 11.42 3.16
N PHE A 171 -11.28 11.11 1.98
CA PHE A 171 -10.77 11.53 0.68
C PHE A 171 -10.28 12.99 0.70
N THR A 172 -10.95 13.82 1.50
CA THR A 172 -10.63 15.22 1.75
C THR A 172 -9.32 15.45 2.50
N THR A 173 -8.98 14.68 3.55
CA THR A 173 -7.78 14.93 4.37
C THR A 173 -6.50 14.49 3.66
N GLY A 174 -6.59 13.45 2.83
CA GLY A 174 -5.50 13.00 1.97
C GLY A 174 -5.23 14.00 0.86
N LEU A 175 -6.24 14.40 0.07
CA LEU A 175 -6.06 15.27 -1.09
C LEU A 175 -5.77 16.74 -0.74
N PHE A 176 -6.41 17.28 0.29
CA PHE A 176 -6.35 18.72 0.61
C PHE A 176 -5.51 19.07 1.85
N GLY A 177 -4.86 18.07 2.47
CA GLY A 177 -4.13 18.24 3.72
C GLY A 177 -5.05 18.52 4.92
N TRP A 178 -4.45 18.58 6.12
CA TRP A 178 -5.15 18.85 7.39
C TRP A 178 -5.77 20.28 7.50
N GLY A 179 -5.77 21.07 6.42
CA GLY A 179 -6.08 22.50 6.44
C GLY A 179 -7.47 22.90 5.95
N ILE A 180 -8.17 22.09 5.15
CA ILE A 180 -9.49 22.50 4.62
C ILE A 180 -10.60 21.91 5.48
N LYS A 181 -10.87 22.57 6.61
CA LYS A 181 -12.12 22.41 7.35
C LYS A 181 -13.13 23.43 6.83
N ARG A 182 -14.10 22.93 6.05
CA ARG A 182 -15.31 23.61 5.55
C ARG A 182 -15.06 24.72 4.50
N ALA A 183 -15.65 24.49 3.33
CA ALA A 183 -16.39 25.53 2.62
C ALA A 183 -17.88 25.27 2.89
#